data_AF-A0A397SKB7-F1
#
_entry.id   AF-A0A397SKB7-F1
#
_cell.length_a   1.000
_cell.length_b   1.000
_cell.length_c   1.000
_cell.angle_alpha   90.00
_cell.angle_beta   90.00
_cell.angle_gamma   90.00
#
_symmetry.space_group_name_H-M   'P 1'
#
loop_
_entity.id
_entity.type
_entity.pdbx_description
1 polymer ?
#
loop_
_entity_poly.entity_id
_entity_poly.type
_entity_poly.pdbx_seq_one_letter_code
_entity_poly.pdbx_strand_id
1 'polypeptide(L)'
;MVKAQEYLNKKYPIDGVCKRESDKENKDKRREEITELNLSKGKVGKGIFSDGKTLESSLKLEGFTNLRKLIISSQLINSLDLSDCYNLEEVDIKDCYNLTEDKIISNLILNSEKSKLIKKTNAQTWLEKKYPDKG
;
A
#
# COMPACT_ATOMS: atom_id res chain seq x y z
N MET A 1 6.58 9.78 15.46
CA MET A 1 6.41 9.03 14.20
C MET A 1 6.97 7.62 14.39
N VAL A 2 6.73 6.69 13.47
CA VAL A 2 7.23 5.31 13.54
C VAL A 2 7.71 4.91 12.16
N LYS A 3 8.87 4.26 12.04
CA LYS A 3 9.34 3.72 10.75
C LYS A 3 8.32 2.73 10.19
N ALA A 4 7.92 2.95 8.94
CA ALA A 4 6.86 2.18 8.29
C ALA A 4 7.18 0.68 8.24
N GLN A 5 8.41 0.33 7.83
CA GLN A 5 8.82 -1.07 7.73
C GLN A 5 8.87 -1.79 9.08
N GLU A 6 9.38 -1.12 10.13
CA GLU A 6 9.43 -1.70 11.48
C GLU A 6 8.01 -1.97 12.01
N TYR A 7 7.08 -1.04 11.76
CA TYR A 7 5.67 -1.23 12.11
C TYR A 7 5.06 -2.42 11.36
N LEU A 8 5.25 -2.48 10.04
CA LEU A 8 4.73 -3.57 9.20
C LEU A 8 5.26 -4.91 9.68
N ASN A 9 6.58 -5.07 9.85
CA ASN A 9 7.19 -6.33 10.29
C ASN A 9 6.74 -6.75 11.69
N LYS A 10 6.52 -5.78 12.59
CA LYS A 10 6.02 -6.07 13.94
C LYS A 10 4.56 -6.53 13.93
N LYS A 11 3.72 -5.94 13.09
CA LYS A 11 2.26 -6.17 13.07
C LYS A 11 1.81 -7.23 12.08
N TYR A 12 2.56 -7.44 11.03
CA TYR A 12 2.35 -8.42 9.97
C TYR A 12 3.73 -9.05 9.69
N PRO A 13 4.23 -9.95 10.56
CA PRO A 13 5.52 -10.60 10.34
C PRO A 13 5.51 -11.44 9.05
N ILE A 14 6.68 -11.62 8.44
CA ILE A 14 6.81 -12.39 7.19
C ILE A 14 6.51 -13.89 7.41
N ASP A 15 7.08 -14.48 8.47
CA ASP A 15 6.91 -15.89 8.82
C ASP A 15 5.86 -16.11 9.91
N GLY A 16 4.82 -15.27 9.94
CA GLY A 16 3.79 -15.41 10.95
C GLY A 16 2.47 -14.77 10.55
N VAL A 17 1.53 -14.83 11.48
CA VAL A 17 0.21 -14.25 11.31
C VAL A 17 0.14 -12.82 11.82
N CYS A 18 -0.87 -12.07 11.37
CA CYS A 18 -1.18 -10.72 11.84
C CYS A 18 -1.23 -10.65 13.39
N LYS A 19 -0.45 -9.73 13.96
CA LYS A 19 -0.34 -9.42 15.40
C LYS A 19 -1.02 -8.09 15.75
N ARG A 20 -1.90 -7.61 14.88
CA ARG A 20 -2.60 -6.34 15.06
C ARG A 20 -4.02 -6.60 15.52
N GLU A 21 -4.19 -6.61 16.84
CA GLU A 21 -5.50 -6.83 17.50
C GLU A 21 -6.64 -5.95 16.96
N SER A 22 -6.33 -4.75 16.45
CA SER A 22 -7.34 -3.82 15.93
C SER A 22 -7.77 -4.09 14.48
N ASP A 23 -7.09 -4.98 13.76
CA ASP A 23 -7.39 -5.40 12.39
C ASP A 23 -8.01 -6.80 12.44
N LYS A 24 -9.34 -6.83 12.61
CA LYS A 24 -10.09 -8.08 12.80
C LYS A 24 -10.19 -8.87 11.50
N GLU A 25 -10.20 -8.15 10.37
CA GLU A 25 -10.34 -8.69 9.02
C GLU A 25 -9.11 -9.50 8.58
N ASN A 26 -7.93 -9.11 9.08
CA ASN A 26 -6.67 -9.80 8.81
C ASN A 26 -6.15 -10.63 9.99
N LYS A 27 -6.93 -10.75 11.08
CA LYS A 27 -6.54 -11.56 12.23
C LYS A 27 -6.23 -12.99 11.80
N ASP A 28 -5.15 -13.55 12.35
CA ASP A 28 -4.69 -14.93 12.10
C ASP A 28 -4.28 -15.23 10.64
N LYS A 29 -4.28 -14.23 9.75
CA LYS A 29 -3.78 -14.36 8.37
C LYS A 29 -2.30 -14.08 8.27
N ARG A 30 -1.61 -14.84 7.42
CA ARG A 30 -0.27 -14.53 6.92
C ARG A 30 -0.32 -13.45 5.84
N ARG A 31 0.82 -12.86 5.49
CA ARG A 31 0.88 -11.76 4.49
C ARG A 31 0.28 -12.16 3.14
N GLU A 32 0.56 -13.39 2.70
CA GLU A 32 0.09 -13.92 1.43
C GLU A 32 -1.43 -14.16 1.40
N GLU A 33 -2.11 -14.17 2.55
CA GLU A 33 -3.56 -14.37 2.64
C GLU A 33 -4.33 -13.03 2.74
N ILE A 34 -3.63 -11.92 2.91
CA ILE A 34 -4.23 -10.59 3.08
C ILE A 34 -4.57 -9.99 1.72
N THR A 35 -5.85 -9.65 1.53
CA THR A 35 -6.37 -9.06 0.29
C THR A 35 -6.61 -7.55 0.37
N GLU A 36 -6.82 -7.01 1.58
CA GLU A 36 -6.92 -5.57 1.84
C GLU A 36 -6.11 -5.19 3.08
N LEU A 37 -5.26 -4.18 2.94
CA LEU A 37 -4.42 -3.68 4.03
C LEU A 37 -4.65 -2.17 4.23
N ASN A 38 -5.08 -1.80 5.44
CA ASN A 38 -5.31 -0.41 5.80
C ASN A 38 -4.33 0.06 6.88
N LEU A 39 -3.37 0.87 6.43
CA LEU A 39 -2.34 1.53 7.23
C LEU A 39 -2.54 3.06 7.26
N SER A 40 -3.76 3.57 7.01
CA SER A 40 -4.04 5.01 7.20
C SER A 40 -3.73 5.47 8.63
N LYS A 41 -3.39 6.75 8.82
CA LYS A 41 -2.93 7.30 10.12
C LYS A 41 -3.83 6.91 11.29
N GLY A 42 -5.15 7.07 11.16
CA GLY A 42 -6.14 6.75 12.20
C GLY A 42 -6.31 5.25 12.48
N LYS A 43 -5.72 4.38 11.65
CA LYS A 43 -5.74 2.93 11.82
C LYS A 43 -4.46 2.45 12.52
N VAL A 44 -3.33 3.15 12.33
CA VAL A 44 -2.03 2.79 12.90
C VAL A 44 -1.93 3.32 14.33
N GLY A 45 -1.84 2.44 15.33
CA GLY A 45 -1.75 2.83 16.74
C GLY A 45 -3.08 3.24 17.38
N LYS A 46 -3.44 2.60 18.49
CA LYS A 46 -4.60 2.98 19.32
C LYS A 46 -4.09 3.23 20.74
N GLY A 47 -4.08 4.49 21.16
CA GLY A 47 -4.07 4.88 22.56
C GLY A 47 -5.40 5.57 22.90
N ILE A 48 -5.79 5.55 24.16
CA ILE A 48 -7.07 6.08 24.69
C ILE A 48 -7.27 7.58 24.36
N PHE A 49 -6.17 8.30 24.04
CA PHE A 49 -6.16 9.73 23.71
C PHE A 49 -5.33 10.08 22.46
N SER A 50 -5.01 9.14 21.56
CA SER A 50 -4.05 9.41 20.45
C SER A 50 -4.67 9.39 19.05
N ASP A 51 -4.34 10.40 18.26
CA ASP A 51 -4.74 10.67 16.86
C ASP A 51 -4.17 9.70 15.80
N GLY A 52 -3.90 8.46 16.20
CA GLY A 52 -3.11 7.50 15.43
C GLY A 52 -1.62 7.86 15.38
N LYS A 53 -0.84 6.95 14.80
CA LYS A 53 0.60 7.10 14.60
C LYS A 53 0.88 7.31 13.12
N THR A 54 1.70 8.31 12.85
CA THR A 54 2.23 8.54 11.51
C THR A 54 3.41 7.61 11.24
N LEU A 55 3.31 6.84 10.17
CA LEU A 55 4.36 6.05 9.54
C LEU A 55 5.21 6.94 8.64
N GLU A 56 6.52 6.71 8.66
CA GLU A 56 7.51 7.47 7.89
C GLU A 56 8.54 6.56 7.22
N SER A 57 9.41 7.13 6.39
CA SER A 57 10.46 6.43 5.64
C SER A 57 9.90 5.44 4.61
N SER A 58 10.73 4.49 4.17
CA SER A 58 10.40 3.50 3.16
C SER A 58 9.44 2.41 3.67
N LEU A 59 8.53 1.99 2.78
CA LEU A 59 7.63 0.86 3.01
C LEU A 59 7.71 -0.13 1.84
N LYS A 60 8.10 -1.37 2.12
CA LYS A 60 8.11 -2.49 1.17
C LYS A 60 7.11 -3.56 1.60
N LEU A 61 6.17 -3.90 0.72
CA LEU A 61 5.12 -4.89 0.98
C LEU A 61 5.49 -6.31 0.53
N GLU A 62 6.69 -6.74 0.93
CA GLU A 62 7.16 -8.11 0.67
C GLU A 62 6.20 -9.16 1.24
N GLY A 63 5.90 -10.19 0.44
CA GLY A 63 5.02 -11.30 0.82
C GLY A 63 3.51 -11.01 0.77
N PHE A 64 3.07 -9.78 0.46
CA PHE A 64 1.65 -9.44 0.28
C PHE A 64 1.15 -9.78 -1.14
N THR A 65 1.30 -11.03 -1.53
CA THR A 65 1.14 -11.50 -2.92
C THR A 65 -0.31 -11.53 -3.41
N ASN A 66 -1.29 -11.69 -2.52
CA ASN A 66 -2.72 -11.62 -2.83
C ASN A 66 -3.37 -10.27 -2.52
N LEU A 67 -2.58 -9.26 -2.17
CA LEU A 67 -3.10 -7.93 -1.85
C LEU A 67 -3.72 -7.28 -3.09
N ARG A 68 -4.99 -6.90 -2.99
CA ARG A 68 -5.75 -6.21 -4.05
C ARG A 68 -5.92 -4.73 -3.75
N LYS A 69 -5.98 -4.35 -2.48
CA LYS A 69 -6.18 -2.96 -2.06
C LYS A 69 -5.26 -2.55 -0.92
N LEU A 70 -4.57 -1.43 -1.09
CA LEU A 70 -3.71 -0.82 -0.07
C LEU A 70 -4.21 0.60 0.24
N ILE A 71 -4.32 0.94 1.52
CA ILE A 71 -4.65 2.29 1.96
C ILE A 71 -3.55 2.77 2.90
N ILE A 72 -2.79 3.79 2.48
CA ILE A 72 -1.72 4.40 3.28
C ILE A 72 -1.96 5.91 3.51
N SER A 73 -3.21 6.36 3.44
CA SER A 73 -3.55 7.78 3.49
C SER A 73 -3.08 8.49 4.77
N SER A 74 -2.71 9.77 4.59
CA SER A 74 -2.22 10.69 5.62
C SER A 74 -0.94 10.19 6.34
N GLN A 75 -0.03 9.56 5.59
CA GLN A 75 1.27 9.10 6.08
C GLN A 75 2.43 9.93 5.52
N LEU A 76 3.60 9.85 6.15
CA LEU A 76 4.83 10.53 5.73
C LEU A 76 5.85 9.57 5.12
N ILE A 77 5.34 8.53 4.44
CA ILE A 77 6.14 7.56 3.68
C ILE A 77 6.81 8.30 2.51
N ASN A 78 8.09 8.04 2.29
CA ASN A 78 8.89 8.70 1.23
C ASN A 78 9.31 7.75 0.10
N SER A 79 9.09 6.45 0.25
CA SER A 79 9.18 5.48 -0.84
C SER A 79 8.28 4.28 -0.59
N LEU A 80 7.72 3.75 -1.67
CA LEU A 80 6.75 2.67 -1.63
C LEU A 80 7.14 1.61 -2.66
N ASP A 81 7.44 0.40 -2.18
CA ASP A 81 7.76 -0.75 -3.02
C ASP A 81 6.64 -1.79 -2.97
N LEU A 82 6.00 -1.97 -4.12
CA LEU A 82 4.86 -2.85 -4.37
C LEU A 82 5.21 -3.96 -5.37
N SER A 83 6.51 -4.24 -5.60
CA SER A 83 6.97 -5.25 -6.58
C SER A 83 6.32 -6.62 -6.40
N ASP A 84 6.08 -7.01 -5.15
CA ASP A 84 5.55 -8.33 -4.80
C ASP A 84 4.01 -8.37 -4.80
N CYS A 85 3.35 -7.21 -4.90
CA CYS A 85 1.90 -7.10 -4.89
C CYS A 85 1.34 -7.20 -6.32
N TYR A 86 1.58 -8.31 -7.01
CA TYR A 86 1.19 -8.50 -8.42
C TYR A 86 -0.34 -8.53 -8.66
N ASN A 87 -1.12 -8.81 -7.62
CA ASN A 87 -2.59 -8.79 -7.64
C ASN A 87 -3.19 -7.42 -7.28
N LEU A 88 -2.37 -6.40 -7.01
CA LEU A 88 -2.84 -5.11 -6.55
C LEU A 88 -3.67 -4.43 -7.65
N GLU A 89 -4.78 -3.84 -7.23
CA GLU A 89 -5.75 -3.18 -8.12
C GLU A 89 -5.85 -1.69 -7.82
N GLU A 90 -5.77 -1.35 -6.53
CA GLU A 90 -5.92 0.02 -6.05
C GLU A 90 -4.97 0.30 -4.87
N VAL A 91 -4.35 1.48 -4.91
CA VAL A 91 -3.63 2.07 -3.78
C VAL A 91 -4.15 3.47 -3.53
N ASP A 92 -4.59 3.74 -2.30
CA ASP A 92 -4.94 5.08 -1.85
C ASP A 92 -3.73 5.71 -1.13
N ILE A 93 -3.21 6.78 -1.73
CA ILE A 93 -2.06 7.56 -1.25
C ILE A 93 -2.46 8.99 -0.87
N LYS A 94 -3.75 9.24 -0.61
CA LYS A 94 -4.24 10.57 -0.26
C LYS A 94 -3.44 11.16 0.91
N ASP A 95 -3.09 12.44 0.80
CA ASP A 95 -2.34 13.19 1.81
C ASP A 95 -0.96 12.58 2.17
N CYS A 96 -0.34 11.84 1.23
CA CYS A 96 1.04 11.36 1.35
C CYS A 96 2.02 12.30 0.63
N TYR A 97 2.16 13.53 1.12
CA TYR A 97 2.88 14.60 0.41
C TYR A 97 4.38 14.35 0.18
N ASN A 98 4.97 13.40 0.92
CA ASN A 98 6.38 13.01 0.76
C ASN A 98 6.59 11.91 -0.31
N LEU A 99 5.52 11.33 -0.83
CA LEU A 99 5.58 10.24 -1.79
C LEU A 99 5.39 10.79 -3.21
N THR A 100 6.48 10.86 -3.96
CA THR A 100 6.49 11.26 -5.37
C THR A 100 6.48 10.02 -6.28
N GLU A 101 6.05 10.18 -7.53
CA GLU A 101 5.92 9.07 -8.49
C GLU A 101 7.22 8.28 -8.69
N ASP A 102 8.37 8.97 -8.76
CA ASP A 102 9.70 8.35 -8.90
C ASP A 102 10.14 7.52 -7.68
N LYS A 103 9.42 7.62 -6.56
CA LYS A 103 9.66 6.87 -5.33
C LYS A 103 8.71 5.69 -5.17
N ILE A 104 7.87 5.42 -6.17
CA ILE A 104 6.93 4.30 -6.17
C ILE A 104 7.40 3.24 -7.18
N ILE A 105 7.61 2.01 -6.70
CA ILE A 105 7.88 0.84 -7.53
C ILE A 105 6.58 0.04 -7.60
N SER A 106 5.92 0.04 -8.77
CA SER A 106 4.61 -0.60 -8.94
C SER A 106 4.29 -0.89 -10.41
N ASN A 107 3.38 -1.85 -10.64
CA ASN A 107 2.78 -2.12 -11.96
C ASN A 107 1.50 -1.30 -12.21
N LEU A 108 1.16 -0.38 -11.31
CA LEU A 108 -0.04 0.46 -11.37
C LEU A 108 0.27 1.84 -11.96
N ILE A 109 -0.77 2.52 -12.43
CA ILE A 109 -0.68 3.88 -12.96
C ILE A 109 -1.15 4.87 -11.91
N LEU A 110 -0.40 5.98 -11.73
CA LEU A 110 -0.79 7.07 -10.85
C LEU A 110 -1.94 7.89 -11.47
N ASN A 111 -3.04 8.01 -10.73
CA ASN A 111 -4.11 8.97 -10.95
C ASN A 111 -3.97 10.09 -9.91
N SER A 112 -3.32 11.19 -10.31
CA SER A 112 -3.02 12.33 -9.44
C SER A 112 -4.29 13.03 -8.93
N GLU A 113 -5.32 13.19 -9.78
CA GLU A 113 -6.60 13.82 -9.42
C GLU A 113 -7.29 13.12 -8.24
N LYS A 114 -7.20 11.79 -8.20
CA LYS A 114 -7.81 10.96 -7.15
C LYS A 114 -6.84 10.62 -6.03
N SER A 115 -5.56 10.98 -6.14
CA SER A 115 -4.49 10.55 -5.24
C SER A 115 -4.46 9.02 -5.07
N LYS A 116 -4.58 8.29 -6.19
CA LYS A 116 -4.62 6.83 -6.20
C LYS A 116 -3.68 6.25 -7.24
N LEU A 117 -3.16 5.05 -6.98
CA LEU A 117 -2.66 4.19 -8.04
C LEU A 117 -3.73 3.18 -8.42
N ILE A 118 -3.92 2.95 -9.71
CA ILE A 118 -4.93 2.04 -10.23
C ILE A 118 -4.34 1.09 -11.26
N LYS A 119 -4.87 -0.13 -11.31
CA LYS A 119 -4.47 -1.10 -12.33
C LYS A 119 -4.85 -0.57 -13.70
N LYS A 120 -3.92 -0.66 -14.64
CA LYS A 120 -4.17 -0.35 -16.04
C LYS A 120 -5.34 -1.22 -16.52
N THR A 121 -6.46 -0.58 -16.86
CA THR A 121 -7.62 -1.31 -17.35
C THR A 121 -7.33 -1.88 -18.74
N ASN A 122 -7.93 -3.03 -19.05
CA ASN A 122 -7.72 -3.73 -20.32
C ASN A 122 -8.00 -2.85 -21.56
N ALA A 123 -8.86 -1.83 -21.47
CA ALA A 123 -9.12 -0.91 -22.58
C ALA A 123 -7.91 -0.03 -22.92
N GLN A 124 -7.21 0.50 -21.91
CA GLN A 124 -5.98 1.26 -22.12
C GLN A 124 -4.87 0.37 -22.69
N THR A 125 -4.72 -0.83 -22.12
CA THR A 125 -3.77 -1.84 -22.60
C THR A 125 -4.08 -2.31 -24.02
N TRP A 126 -5.37 -2.41 -24.38
CA TRP A 126 -5.82 -2.74 -25.74
C TRP A 126 -5.53 -1.62 -26.73
N LEU A 127 -5.76 -0.36 -26.35
CA LEU A 127 -5.48 0.81 -27.19
C LEU A 127 -3.98 0.94 -27.47
N GLU A 128 -3.12 0.83 -26.45
CA GLU A 128 -1.66 0.91 -26.62
C GLU A 128 -1.08 -0.25 -27.44
N LYS A 129 -1.66 -1.46 -27.32
CA LYS A 129 -1.28 -2.60 -28.15
C LYS A 129 -1.70 -2.42 -29.62
N LYS A 130 -2.87 -1.79 -29.84
CA LYS A 130 -3.42 -1.57 -31.18
C LYS A 130 -2.78 -0.38 -31.89
N TYR A 131 -2.39 0.64 -31.13
CA TYR A 131 -1.76 1.86 -31.61
C TYR A 131 -0.48 2.13 -30.80
N PRO A 132 0.57 1.29 -30.94
CA PRO A 132 1.84 1.59 -30.30
C PRO A 132 2.38 2.88 -30.93
N ASP A 133 2.74 3.85 -30.08
CA ASP A 133 3.32 5.10 -30.55
C ASP A 133 4.53 4.79 -31.44
N LYS A 134 4.42 5.16 -32.72
CA LYS A 134 5.52 5.06 -33.68
C LYS A 134 6.39 6.30 -33.51
N GLY A 135 7.31 6.23 -32.54
CA GLY A 135 8.48 7.10 -32.50
C GLY A 135 9.38 6.86 -33.71
#